data_AF-A0AAX2RMI7-F1
#
_entry.id   AF-A0AAX2RMI7-F1
#
_cell.length_a   1.000
_cell.length_b   1.000
_cell.length_c   1.000
_cell.angle_alpha   90.00
_cell.angle_beta   90.00
_cell.angle_gamma   90.00
#
_symmetry.space_group_name_H-M   'P 1'
#
loop_
_entity.id
_entity.type
_entity.pdbx_description
1 polymer ?
#
loop_
_entity_poly.entity_id
_entity_poly.type
_entity_poly.pdbx_seq_one_letter_code
_entity_poly.pdbx_strand_id
1 'polypeptide(L)'
;AWLAAQGVEHADALLAEAGGAPLAALALASDENRPLRDYTLGQLAAGAACDPFACGETLQKLPVPLVLGWLQRWLYDLLAQRMAGAPRYFPMHAAALARCAEAVDANAFARFMKAVTRQRTVENHPLNARLVFEELFLGYREIFA
;
A
#
# COMPACT_ATOMS: atom_id res chain seq x y z
N ALA A 1 -5.49 24.86 -8.57
CA ALA A 1 -4.48 24.19 -7.72
C ALA A 1 -3.16 24.07 -8.49
N TRP A 2 -1.99 24.21 -7.84
CA TRP A 2 -0.67 24.25 -8.49
C TRP A 2 -0.38 23.03 -9.39
N LEU A 3 -0.77 21.83 -8.96
CA LEU A 3 -0.62 20.58 -9.73
C LEU A 3 -1.40 20.58 -11.06
N ALA A 4 -2.63 21.11 -11.06
CA ALA A 4 -3.42 21.22 -12.29
C ALA A 4 -2.76 22.16 -13.31
N ALA A 5 -2.08 23.21 -12.83
CA ALA A 5 -1.29 24.10 -13.69
C ALA A 5 -0.02 23.42 -14.26
N GLN A 6 0.43 22.31 -13.67
CA GLN A 6 1.51 21.47 -14.20
C GLN A 6 0.99 20.38 -15.16
N GLY A 7 -0.30 20.39 -15.51
CA GLY A 7 -0.91 19.40 -16.41
C GLY A 7 -1.11 18.02 -15.79
N VAL A 8 -1.05 17.91 -14.45
CA VAL A 8 -1.26 16.65 -13.75
C VAL A 8 -2.73 16.27 -13.73
N GLU A 9 -3.07 15.16 -14.38
CA GLU A 9 -4.38 14.53 -14.28
C GLU A 9 -4.59 13.91 -12.89
N HIS A 10 -5.84 13.91 -12.40
CA HIS A 10 -6.19 13.38 -11.07
C HIS A 10 -5.36 13.96 -9.92
N ALA A 11 -5.03 15.26 -9.99
CA ALA A 11 -4.15 15.95 -9.05
C ALA A 11 -4.50 15.72 -7.56
N ASP A 12 -5.79 15.70 -7.21
CA ASP A 12 -6.22 15.51 -5.81
C ASP A 12 -5.91 14.10 -5.31
N ALA A 13 -6.05 13.07 -6.15
CA ALA A 13 -5.74 11.69 -5.79
C ALA A 13 -4.23 11.49 -5.63
N LEU A 14 -3.42 12.04 -6.54
CA LEU A 14 -1.96 11.98 -6.43
C LEU A 14 -1.43 12.80 -5.26
N LEU A 15 -2.09 13.92 -4.93
CA LEU A 15 -1.76 14.71 -3.74
C LEU A 15 -2.06 13.94 -2.46
N ALA A 16 -3.21 13.26 -2.38
CA ALA A 16 -3.55 12.38 -1.27
C ALA A 16 -2.52 11.25 -1.12
N GLU A 17 -2.17 10.58 -2.22
CA GLU A 17 -1.18 9.49 -2.24
C GLU A 17 0.22 9.97 -1.78
N ALA A 18 0.60 11.18 -2.18
CA ALA A 18 1.83 11.85 -1.76
C ALA A 18 1.76 12.41 -0.31
N GLY A 19 0.67 12.18 0.42
CA GLY A 19 0.49 12.67 1.78
C GLY A 19 0.37 14.19 1.89
N GLY A 20 0.03 14.88 0.79
CA GLY A 20 -0.08 16.33 0.71
C GLY A 20 1.16 17.04 0.15
N ALA A 21 2.21 16.31 -0.24
CA ALA A 21 3.44 16.91 -0.78
C ALA A 21 3.32 17.15 -2.31
N PRO A 22 3.21 18.41 -2.78
CA PRO A 22 2.91 18.70 -4.19
C PRO A 22 4.02 18.27 -5.16
N LEU A 23 5.30 18.37 -4.77
CA LEU A 23 6.40 17.90 -5.62
C LEU A 23 6.45 16.37 -5.74
N ALA A 24 6.14 15.65 -4.65
CA ALA A 24 6.05 14.20 -4.69
C ALA A 24 4.83 13.73 -5.51
N ALA A 25 3.71 14.44 -5.43
CA ALA A 25 2.54 14.19 -6.26
C ALA A 25 2.83 14.39 -7.77
N LEU A 26 3.61 15.43 -8.11
CA LEU A 26 4.08 15.63 -9.48
C LEU A 26 4.98 14.48 -9.95
N ALA A 27 5.91 14.01 -9.11
CA ALA A 27 6.75 12.86 -9.44
C ALA A 27 5.94 11.57 -9.63
N LEU A 28 4.88 11.37 -8.84
CA LEU A 28 3.95 10.23 -9.00
C LEU A 28 3.16 10.29 -10.32
N ALA A 29 2.92 11.47 -10.87
CA ALA A 29 2.23 11.62 -12.16
C ALA A 29 3.03 11.02 -13.33
N SER A 30 4.36 11.00 -13.21
CA SER A 30 5.30 10.44 -14.18
C SER A 30 5.91 9.10 -13.74
N ASP A 31 5.40 8.47 -12.67
CA ASP A 31 5.95 7.22 -12.14
C ASP A 31 5.62 6.04 -13.06
N GLU A 32 6.66 5.46 -13.68
CA GLU A 32 6.56 4.29 -14.56
C GLU A 32 6.02 3.05 -13.83
N ASN A 33 6.13 3.01 -12.49
CA ASN A 33 5.63 1.89 -11.68
C ASN A 33 4.14 1.97 -11.37
N ARG A 34 3.42 2.99 -11.86
CA ARG A 34 1.97 3.15 -11.63
C ARG A 34 1.16 1.87 -11.90
N PRO A 35 1.35 1.11 -13.00
CA PRO A 35 0.60 -0.12 -13.21
C PRO A 35 0.84 -1.19 -12.14
N LEU A 36 2.08 -1.31 -11.65
CA LEU A 36 2.43 -2.26 -10.58
C LEU A 36 1.92 -1.80 -9.21
N ARG A 37 1.86 -0.48 -8.99
CA ARG A 37 1.21 0.11 -7.83
C ARG A 37 -0.29 -0.17 -7.82
N ASP A 38 -0.97 0.07 -8.94
CA ASP A 38 -2.40 -0.18 -9.11
C ASP A 38 -2.72 -1.68 -8.93
N TYR A 39 -1.89 -2.57 -9.50
CA TYR A 39 -1.96 -4.01 -9.24
C TYR A 39 -1.85 -4.33 -7.74
N THR A 40 -0.85 -3.74 -7.06
CA THR A 40 -0.63 -3.96 -5.63
C THR A 40 -1.84 -3.50 -4.81
N LEU A 41 -2.38 -2.32 -5.09
CA LEU A 41 -3.59 -1.79 -4.43
C LEU A 41 -4.80 -2.67 -4.70
N GLY A 42 -4.91 -3.27 -5.89
CA GLY A 42 -5.94 -4.26 -6.22
C GLY A 42 -5.85 -5.51 -5.34
N GLN A 43 -4.64 -6.06 -5.17
CA GLN A 43 -4.38 -7.21 -4.29
C GLN A 43 -4.69 -6.89 -2.83
N LEU A 44 -4.33 -5.70 -2.36
CA LEU A 44 -4.64 -5.25 -1.00
C LEU A 44 -6.15 -5.05 -0.81
N ALA A 45 -6.84 -4.46 -1.78
CA ALA A 45 -8.28 -4.27 -1.78
C ALA A 45 -9.08 -5.59 -1.79
N ALA A 46 -8.47 -6.70 -2.21
CA ALA A 46 -9.04 -8.04 -2.15
C ALA A 46 -9.03 -8.66 -0.73
N GLY A 47 -8.30 -8.07 0.23
CA GLY A 47 -8.25 -8.53 1.62
C GLY A 47 -7.80 -9.98 1.73
N ALA A 48 -8.65 -10.83 2.32
CA ALA A 48 -8.39 -12.27 2.47
C ALA A 48 -8.15 -13.01 1.14
N ALA A 49 -8.66 -12.48 0.01
CA ALA A 49 -8.46 -13.05 -1.32
C ALA A 49 -7.17 -12.57 -2.01
N CYS A 50 -6.34 -11.77 -1.34
CA CYS A 50 -5.00 -11.42 -1.82
C CYS A 50 -4.21 -12.69 -2.15
N ASP A 51 -3.50 -12.69 -3.29
CA ASP A 51 -2.61 -13.78 -3.70
C ASP A 51 -1.14 -13.37 -3.45
N PRO A 52 -0.51 -13.88 -2.38
CA PRO A 52 0.86 -13.51 -2.03
C PRO A 52 1.90 -13.98 -3.03
N PHE A 53 1.67 -15.12 -3.68
CA PHE A 53 2.62 -15.70 -4.62
C PHE A 53 2.58 -14.95 -5.95
N ALA A 54 1.39 -14.57 -6.40
CA ALA A 54 1.25 -13.68 -7.55
C ALA A 54 1.88 -12.30 -7.30
N CYS A 55 1.73 -11.75 -6.08
CA CYS A 55 2.43 -10.53 -5.68
C CYS A 55 3.95 -10.70 -5.72
N GLY A 56 4.47 -11.81 -5.17
CA GLY A 56 5.88 -12.16 -5.21
C GLY A 56 6.44 -12.15 -6.63
N GLU A 57 5.81 -12.88 -7.54
CA GLU A 57 6.24 -12.99 -8.93
C GLU A 57 6.18 -11.64 -9.68
N THR A 58 5.09 -10.91 -9.51
CA THR A 58 4.82 -9.67 -10.24
C THR A 58 5.73 -8.53 -9.78
N LEU A 59 6.05 -8.48 -8.48
CA LEU A 59 6.74 -7.34 -7.87
C LEU A 59 8.25 -7.57 -7.70
N GLN A 60 8.77 -8.80 -7.88
CA GLN A 60 10.18 -9.17 -7.57
C GLN A 60 11.27 -8.28 -8.18
N LYS A 61 10.96 -7.53 -9.25
CA LYS A 61 11.92 -6.60 -9.90
C LYS A 61 11.94 -5.21 -9.27
N LEU A 62 10.98 -4.89 -8.41
CA LEU A 62 10.89 -3.61 -7.73
C LEU A 62 11.78 -3.56 -6.49
N PRO A 63 12.30 -2.38 -6.12
CA PRO A 63 12.92 -2.19 -4.82
C PRO A 63 11.93 -2.51 -3.70
N VAL A 64 12.33 -3.35 -2.74
CA VAL A 64 11.48 -3.69 -1.58
C VAL A 64 10.95 -2.46 -0.84
N PRO A 65 11.75 -1.41 -0.58
CA PRO A 65 11.27 -0.21 0.10
C PRO A 65 10.11 0.50 -0.63
N LEU A 66 10.04 0.39 -1.96
CA LEU A 66 8.97 0.99 -2.75
C LEU A 66 7.63 0.31 -2.46
N VAL A 67 7.60 -1.02 -2.56
CA VAL A 67 6.39 -1.83 -2.31
C VAL A 67 5.99 -1.75 -0.83
N LEU A 68 6.97 -1.77 0.07
CA LEU A 68 6.71 -1.59 1.50
C LEU A 68 6.06 -0.23 1.77
N GLY A 69 6.48 0.84 1.08
CA GLY A 69 5.86 2.15 1.18
C GLY A 69 4.38 2.16 0.80
N TRP A 70 4.01 1.44 -0.26
CA TRP A 70 2.60 1.28 -0.67
C TRP A 70 1.79 0.50 0.37
N LEU A 71 2.31 -0.65 0.82
CA LEU A 71 1.69 -1.46 1.86
C LEU A 71 1.49 -0.68 3.15
N GLN A 72 2.51 0.06 3.62
CA GLN A 72 2.41 0.86 4.84
C GLN A 72 1.30 1.92 4.74
N ARG A 73 1.25 2.69 3.64
CA ARG A 73 0.18 3.67 3.43
C ARG A 73 -1.21 3.02 3.45
N TRP A 74 -1.35 1.84 2.86
CA TRP A 74 -2.61 1.09 2.88
C TRP A 74 -3.01 0.68 4.30
N LEU A 75 -2.08 0.14 5.09
CA LEU A 75 -2.37 -0.25 6.47
C LEU A 75 -2.69 0.97 7.35
N TYR A 76 -2.06 2.12 7.12
CA TYR A 76 -2.43 3.35 7.80
C TYR A 76 -3.86 3.79 7.46
N ASP A 77 -4.25 3.70 6.19
CA ASP A 77 -5.62 4.00 5.79
C ASP A 77 -6.62 2.99 6.32
N LEU A 78 -6.24 1.73 6.47
CA LEU A 78 -7.08 0.69 7.08
C LEU A 78 -7.33 1.01 8.56
N LEU A 79 -6.30 1.46 9.27
CA LEU A 79 -6.42 1.94 10.65
C LEU A 79 -7.28 3.21 10.73
N ALA A 80 -7.02 4.20 9.87
CA ALA A 80 -7.77 5.44 9.82
C ALA A 80 -9.26 5.21 9.49
N GLN A 81 -9.55 4.29 8.57
CA GLN A 81 -10.89 3.84 8.25
C GLN A 81 -11.58 3.22 9.48
N ARG A 82 -10.89 2.33 10.20
CA ARG A 82 -11.45 1.68 11.40
C ARG A 82 -11.72 2.65 12.54
N MET A 83 -10.88 3.68 12.70
CA MET A 83 -10.99 4.64 13.80
C MET A 83 -11.93 5.82 13.52
N ALA A 84 -11.91 6.34 12.29
CA ALA A 84 -12.55 7.62 11.95
C ALA A 84 -13.32 7.59 10.61
N GLY A 85 -13.30 6.46 9.88
CA GLY A 85 -13.99 6.33 8.59
C GLY A 85 -13.41 7.20 7.46
N ALA A 86 -12.21 7.75 7.65
CA ALA A 86 -11.61 8.73 6.74
C ALA A 86 -10.18 8.31 6.36
N PRO A 87 -9.99 7.60 5.23
CA PRO A 87 -8.67 7.24 4.74
C PRO A 87 -7.97 8.45 4.15
N ARG A 88 -6.65 8.51 4.30
CA ARG A 88 -5.82 9.67 3.96
C ARG A 88 -5.13 9.53 2.60
N TYR A 89 -4.53 8.37 2.31
CA TYR A 89 -3.63 8.21 1.16
C TYR A 89 -4.35 7.70 -0.09
N PHE A 90 -5.31 6.80 0.09
CA PHE A 90 -6.03 6.11 -0.96
C PHE A 90 -7.55 6.32 -0.82
N PRO A 91 -8.04 7.58 -0.83
CA PRO A 91 -9.47 7.86 -0.68
C PRO A 91 -10.33 7.22 -1.79
N MET A 92 -9.77 7.00 -2.98
CA MET A 92 -10.46 6.29 -4.06
C MET A 92 -10.75 4.81 -3.73
N HIS A 93 -10.02 4.22 -2.78
CA HIS A 93 -10.23 2.85 -2.31
C HIS A 93 -11.05 2.78 -1.01
N ALA A 94 -11.69 3.87 -0.57
CA ALA A 94 -12.42 3.93 0.71
C ALA A 94 -13.43 2.80 0.90
N ALA A 95 -14.16 2.41 -0.16
CA ALA A 95 -15.12 1.30 -0.09
C ALA A 95 -14.44 -0.06 0.17
N ALA A 96 -13.25 -0.29 -0.41
CA ALA A 96 -12.48 -1.51 -0.14
C ALA A 96 -11.86 -1.48 1.26
N LEU A 97 -11.30 -0.34 1.65
CA LEU A 97 -10.75 -0.11 2.98
C LEU A 97 -11.81 -0.32 4.06
N ALA A 98 -13.05 0.13 3.86
CA ALA A 98 -14.16 -0.10 4.78
C ALA A 98 -14.45 -1.59 4.96
N ARG A 99 -14.62 -2.34 3.85
CA ARG A 99 -14.83 -3.80 3.91
C ARG A 99 -13.68 -4.52 4.59
N CYS A 100 -12.44 -4.16 4.27
CA CYS A 100 -11.28 -4.75 4.91
C CYS A 100 -11.24 -4.42 6.41
N ALA A 101 -11.51 -3.17 6.80
CA ALA A 101 -11.45 -2.73 8.20
C ALA A 101 -12.44 -3.48 9.09
N GLU A 102 -13.61 -3.86 8.55
CA GLU A 102 -14.62 -4.68 9.21
C GLU A 102 -14.18 -6.14 9.39
N ALA A 103 -13.42 -6.69 8.43
CA ALA A 103 -13.02 -8.10 8.42
C ALA A 103 -11.70 -8.41 9.16
N VAL A 104 -10.91 -7.39 9.50
CA VAL A 104 -9.58 -7.56 10.12
C VAL A 104 -9.68 -7.96 11.60
N ASP A 105 -8.90 -8.96 12.01
CA ASP A 105 -8.61 -9.22 13.42
C ASP A 105 -7.67 -8.15 13.98
N ALA A 106 -8.09 -7.48 15.06
CA ALA A 106 -7.36 -6.35 15.62
C ALA A 106 -5.98 -6.75 16.18
N ASN A 107 -5.87 -7.94 16.77
CA ASN A 107 -4.61 -8.41 17.36
C ASN A 107 -3.60 -8.81 16.27
N ALA A 108 -4.04 -9.55 15.26
CA ALA A 108 -3.25 -9.92 14.10
C ALA A 108 -2.78 -8.67 13.35
N PHE A 109 -3.66 -7.69 13.15
CA PHE A 109 -3.31 -6.42 12.52
C PHE A 109 -2.24 -5.64 13.28
N ALA A 110 -2.38 -5.51 14.60
CA ALA A 110 -1.38 -4.82 15.42
C ALA A 110 0.00 -5.51 15.35
N ARG A 111 0.02 -6.85 15.37
CA ARG A 111 1.26 -7.62 15.20
C ARG A 111 1.86 -7.41 13.81
N PHE A 112 1.05 -7.46 12.76
CA PHE A 112 1.51 -7.30 11.38
C PHE A 112 2.07 -5.89 11.13
N MET A 113 1.39 -4.85 11.60
CA MET A 113 1.89 -3.46 11.54
C MET A 113 3.28 -3.30 12.16
N LYS A 114 3.53 -3.95 13.31
CA LYS A 114 4.84 -3.97 13.95
C LYS A 114 5.88 -4.73 13.11
N ALA A 115 5.50 -5.85 12.51
CA ALA A 115 6.38 -6.65 11.65
C ALA A 115 6.82 -5.86 10.40
N VAL A 116 5.86 -5.23 9.69
CA VAL A 116 6.10 -4.38 8.51
C VAL A 116 7.03 -3.20 8.85
N THR A 117 6.85 -2.59 10.03
CA THR A 117 7.72 -1.49 10.49
C THR A 117 9.15 -1.97 10.75
N ARG A 118 9.32 -3.18 11.31
CA ARG A 118 10.64 -3.77 11.58
C ARG A 118 11.37 -4.17 10.30
N GLN A 119 10.66 -4.68 9.30
CA GLN A 119 11.24 -5.07 8.00
C GLN A 119 11.93 -3.90 7.33
N ARG A 120 11.35 -2.70 7.42
CA ARG A 120 11.92 -1.44 6.93
C ARG A 120 13.32 -1.11 7.45
N THR A 121 13.69 -1.66 8.61
CA THR A 121 15.02 -1.41 9.23
C THR A 121 16.11 -2.31 8.66
N VAL A 122 15.76 -3.39 7.94
CA VAL A 122 16.70 -4.43 7.45
C VAL A 122 16.78 -4.47 5.92
N GLU A 123 16.02 -3.62 5.24
CA GLU A 123 15.67 -3.72 3.82
C GLU A 123 16.76 -3.40 2.79
N ASN A 124 17.97 -3.04 3.19
CA ASN A 124 18.92 -2.44 2.25
C ASN A 124 19.34 -3.38 1.11
N HIS A 125 19.46 -4.70 1.33
CA HIS A 125 19.70 -5.67 0.25
C HIS A 125 19.19 -7.08 0.59
N PRO A 126 17.90 -7.40 0.37
CA PRO A 126 17.41 -8.76 0.55
C PRO A 126 17.99 -9.67 -0.53
N LEU A 127 18.45 -10.86 -0.13
CA LEU A 127 19.01 -11.87 -1.04
C LEU A 127 17.98 -12.34 -2.09
N ASN A 128 16.69 -12.26 -1.77
CA ASN A 128 15.59 -12.62 -2.67
C ASN A 128 14.35 -11.73 -2.43
N ALA A 129 14.12 -10.75 -3.30
CA ALA A 129 12.99 -9.83 -3.19
C ALA A 129 11.63 -10.53 -3.32
N ARG A 130 11.53 -11.56 -4.18
CA ARG A 130 10.30 -12.35 -4.34
C ARG A 130 9.86 -12.96 -3.02
N LEU A 131 10.77 -13.63 -2.32
CA LEU A 131 10.45 -14.28 -1.04
C LEU A 131 10.00 -13.25 0.01
N VAL A 132 10.64 -12.08 0.04
CA VAL A 132 10.24 -10.98 0.94
C VAL A 132 8.81 -10.52 0.63
N PHE A 133 8.46 -10.36 -0.63
CA PHE A 133 7.10 -10.00 -1.02
C PHE A 133 6.10 -11.11 -0.67
N GLU A 134 6.40 -12.37 -0.98
CA GLU A 134 5.55 -13.50 -0.59
C GLU A 134 5.26 -13.50 0.91
N GLU A 135 6.28 -13.32 1.76
CA GLU A 135 6.13 -13.22 3.21
C GLU A 135 5.27 -12.02 3.64
N LEU A 136 5.51 -10.84 3.07
CA LEU A 136 4.74 -9.63 3.38
C LEU A 136 3.26 -9.79 3.03
N PHE A 137 2.94 -10.30 1.83
CA PHE A 137 1.55 -10.46 1.41
C PHE A 137 0.87 -11.67 2.08
N LEU A 138 1.62 -12.70 2.47
CA LEU A 138 1.11 -13.79 3.33
C LEU A 138 0.69 -13.24 4.68
N GLY A 139 1.58 -12.49 5.35
CA GLY A 139 1.27 -11.85 6.62
C GLY A 139 0.10 -10.86 6.52
N TYR A 140 -0.03 -10.15 5.40
CA TYR A 140 -1.20 -9.30 5.14
C TYR A 140 -2.49 -10.14 5.07
N ARG A 141 -2.49 -11.26 4.35
CA ARG A 141 -3.68 -12.11 4.24
C ARG A 141 -4.09 -12.71 5.58
N GLU A 142 -3.12 -13.07 6.42
CA GLU A 142 -3.35 -13.66 7.75
C GLU A 142 -4.06 -12.73 8.74
N ILE A 143 -4.08 -11.40 8.52
CA ILE A 143 -4.84 -10.49 9.40
C ILE A 143 -6.36 -10.63 9.25
N PHE A 144 -6.82 -11.34 8.22
CA PHE A 144 -8.24 -11.59 7.92
C PHE A 144 -8.69 -13.02 8.27
N ALA A 145 -7.79 -13.85 8.80
CA ALA A 145 -8.03 -15.26 9.13
C ALA A 145 -8.57 -15.44 10.55
#